data_AF-A0A8T3MFY2-F1
#
_entry.id   AF-A0A8T3MFY2-F1
#
_cell.length_a   1.000
_cell.length_b   1.000
_cell.length_c   1.000
_cell.angle_alpha   90.00
_cell.angle_beta   90.00
_cell.angle_gamma   90.00
#
_symmetry.space_group_name_H-M   'P 1'
#
loop_
_entity.id
_entity.type
_entity.pdbx_description
1 polymer ?
#
loop_
_entity_poly.entity_id
_entity_poly.type
_entity_poly.pdbx_seq_one_letter_code
_entity_poly.pdbx_strand_id
1 'polypeptide(L)' 'MAIESVNPATGEVLRRFDPFTDEQVADALKEAQAAYVAWRERSVAERAVPMRALAALLRERRDRYALLITTEMGKP' A
#
# COMPACT_ATOMS: atom_id res chain seq x y z
N MET A 1 7.15 18.07 -6.73
CA MET A 1 5.82 17.99 -7.36
C MET A 1 4.99 17.08 -6.45
N ALA A 2 3.81 17.52 -6.01
CA ALA A 2 2.96 16.72 -5.13
C ALA A 2 2.40 15.50 -5.89
N ILE A 3 2.24 14.38 -5.22
CA ILE A 3 1.52 13.22 -5.75
C ILE A 3 0.04 13.47 -5.46
N GLU A 4 -0.81 13.42 -6.48
CA GLU A 4 -2.24 13.75 -6.34
C GLU A 4 -3.11 12.55 -6.67
N SER A 5 -4.20 12.43 -5.90
CA SER A 5 -5.31 11.55 -6.18
C SER A 5 -6.47 12.40 -6.68
N VAL A 6 -6.92 12.13 -7.91
CA VAL A 6 -7.93 12.95 -8.61
C VAL A 6 -9.04 12.03 -9.07
N ASN A 7 -10.28 12.39 -8.77
CA ASN A 7 -11.44 11.64 -9.24
C ASN A 7 -11.60 11.85 -10.75
N PRO A 8 -11.44 10.81 -11.59
CA PRO A 8 -11.48 10.98 -13.04
C PRO A 8 -12.89 11.28 -13.57
N ALA A 9 -13.95 10.98 -12.80
CA ALA A 9 -15.33 11.25 -13.21
C ALA A 9 -15.72 12.73 -13.04
N THR A 10 -15.08 13.44 -12.11
CA THR A 10 -15.44 14.83 -11.77
C THR A 10 -14.30 15.83 -11.97
N GLY A 11 -13.05 15.36 -12.04
CA GLY A 11 -11.85 16.20 -12.03
C GLY A 11 -11.48 16.73 -10.64
N GLU A 12 -12.18 16.31 -9.58
CA GLU A 12 -11.94 16.77 -8.22
C GLU A 12 -10.65 16.18 -7.63
N VAL A 13 -9.80 17.01 -7.03
CA VAL A 13 -8.64 16.55 -6.27
C VAL A 13 -9.11 16.00 -4.91
N LEU A 14 -9.01 14.69 -4.74
CA LEU A 14 -9.40 13.98 -3.51
C LEU A 14 -8.37 14.16 -2.40
N ARG A 15 -7.09 14.12 -2.77
CA ARG A 15 -5.98 14.23 -1.82
C ARG A 15 -4.67 14.59 -2.51
N ARG A 16 -3.80 15.28 -1.79
CA ARG A 16 -2.40 15.52 -2.15
C ARG A 16 -1.48 14.86 -1.13
N PHE A 17 -0.37 14.34 -1.60
CA PHE A 17 0.66 13.70 -0.80
C PHE A 17 2.02 14.31 -1.14
N ASP A 18 2.78 14.61 -0.11
CA ASP A 18 4.17 15.00 -0.28
C ASP A 18 4.99 13.76 -0.66
N PRO A 19 5.88 13.87 -1.66
CA PRO A 19 6.85 12.83 -1.92
C PRO A 19 7.77 12.68 -0.71
N PHE A 20 8.30 11.47 -0.51
CA PHE A 20 9.31 11.25 0.52
C PHE A 20 10.55 12.09 0.25
N THR A 21 11.17 12.59 1.32
CA THR A 21 12.52 13.17 1.27
C THR A 21 13.58 12.09 1.08
N ASP A 22 14.78 12.48 0.70
CA ASP A 22 15.90 11.56 0.55
C ASP A 22 16.21 10.81 1.87
N GLU A 23 16.07 11.47 3.01
CA GLU A 23 16.23 10.86 4.33
C GLU A 23 15.14 9.81 4.61
N GLN A 24 13.87 10.12 4.30
CA GLN A 24 12.76 9.17 4.48
C GLN A 24 12.92 7.94 3.58
N VAL A 25 13.42 8.14 2.34
CA VAL A 25 13.77 7.03 1.44
C VAL A 25 14.91 6.20 2.04
N ALA A 26 15.97 6.84 2.54
CA ALA A 26 17.10 6.14 3.14
C ALA A 26 16.68 5.33 4.38
N ASP A 27 15.78 5.85 5.20
CA ASP A 27 15.25 5.15 6.37
C ASP A 27 14.36 3.97 5.98
N ALA A 28 13.47 4.13 5.00
CA ALA A 28 12.66 3.03 4.47
C ALA A 28 13.52 1.88 3.90
N LEU A 29 14.65 2.20 3.26
CA LEU A 29 15.61 1.21 2.77
C LEU A 29 16.32 0.45 3.90
N LYS A 30 16.70 1.14 4.99
CA LYS A 30 17.27 0.49 6.18
C LYS A 30 16.27 -0.47 6.82
N GLU A 31 15.02 -0.05 6.96
CA GLU A 31 13.95 -0.90 7.49
C GLU A 31 13.69 -2.13 6.62
N ALA A 32 13.64 -1.94 5.30
CA ALA A 32 13.48 -3.04 4.35
C ALA A 32 14.63 -4.05 4.44
N GLN A 33 15.88 -3.58 4.58
CA GLN A 33 17.04 -4.44 4.76
C GLN A 33 16.98 -5.23 6.08
N ALA A 34 16.60 -4.59 7.19
CA ALA A 34 16.44 -5.25 8.48
C ALA A 34 15.33 -6.32 8.42
N ALA A 35 14.21 -6.00 7.78
CA ALA A 35 13.13 -6.96 7.56
C ALA A 35 13.60 -8.14 6.69
N TYR A 36 14.32 -7.90 5.59
CA TYR A 36 14.88 -8.98 4.78
C TYR A 36 15.74 -9.94 5.62
N VAL A 37 16.69 -9.42 6.40
CA VAL A 37 17.55 -10.25 7.25
C VAL A 37 16.73 -11.10 8.23
N ALA A 38 15.68 -10.52 8.84
CA ALA A 38 14.81 -11.24 9.77
C ALA A 38 13.92 -12.30 9.10
N TRP A 39 13.53 -12.08 7.84
CA TRP A 39 12.56 -12.91 7.12
C TRP A 39 13.18 -13.93 6.16
N ARG A 40 14.43 -13.77 5.76
CA ARG A 40 15.03 -14.59 4.69
C ARG A 40 15.11 -16.09 5.02
N GLU A 41 15.31 -16.43 6.30
CA GLU A 41 15.39 -17.82 6.77
C GLU A 41 14.01 -18.42 7.09
N ARG A 42 12.94 -17.62 7.03
CA ARG A 42 11.58 -18.11 7.31
C ARG A 42 11.11 -19.01 6.18
N SER A 43 10.56 -20.15 6.55
CA SER A 43 9.93 -21.08 5.64
C SER A 43 8.73 -20.43 4.93
N VAL A 44 8.37 -20.97 3.76
CA VAL A 44 7.15 -20.55 3.05
C VAL A 44 5.91 -20.72 3.93
N ALA A 45 5.86 -21.77 4.76
CA ALA A 45 4.74 -22.01 5.67
C ALA A 45 4.58 -20.89 6.71
N GLU A 46 5.67 -20.45 7.32
CA GLU A 46 5.67 -19.31 8.25
C GLU A 46 5.25 -18.01 7.54
N ARG A 47 5.76 -17.76 6.33
CA ARG A 47 5.36 -16.58 5.52
C ARG A 47 3.91 -16.61 5.07
N ALA A 48 3.33 -17.80 4.89
CA ALA A 48 1.95 -17.95 4.45
C ALA A 48 0.93 -17.53 5.53
N VAL A 49 1.30 -17.58 6.82
CA VAL A 49 0.41 -17.20 7.93
C VAL A 49 -0.06 -15.73 7.82
N PRO A 50 0.83 -14.72 7.79
CA PRO A 50 0.41 -13.33 7.64
C PRO A 50 -0.24 -13.06 6.28
N MET A 51 0.14 -13.78 5.22
CA MET A 51 -0.50 -13.64 3.90
C MET A 51 -1.97 -14.07 3.92
N ARG A 52 -2.31 -15.15 4.65
CA ARG A 52 -3.72 -15.55 4.84
C ARG A 52 -4.50 -14.53 5.68
N ALA A 53 -3.87 -13.97 6.71
CA ALA A 53 -4.48 -12.90 7.52
C ALA A 53 -4.76 -11.65 6.66
N LEU A 54 -3.79 -11.23 5.83
CA LEU A 54 -3.98 -10.15 4.87
C LEU A 54 -5.14 -10.45 3.91
N ALA A 55 -5.22 -11.66 3.37
CA ALA A 55 -6.32 -12.07 2.50
C ALA A 55 -7.68 -12.05 3.21
N ALA A 56 -7.74 -12.37 4.50
CA ALA A 56 -8.98 -12.23 5.28
C ALA A 56 -9.39 -10.76 5.41
N LEU A 57 -8.46 -9.86 5.77
CA LEU A 57 -8.71 -8.42 5.88
C LEU A 57 -9.15 -7.79 4.56
N LEU A 58 -8.55 -8.19 3.43
CA LEU A 58 -8.93 -7.71 2.11
C LEU A 58 -10.38 -8.11 1.75
N ARG A 59 -10.82 -9.31 2.14
CA ARG A 59 -12.21 -9.76 1.92
C ARG A 59 -13.18 -9.04 2.84
N GLU A 60 -12.83 -8.90 4.12
CA GLU A 60 -13.63 -8.19 5.11
C GLU A 60 -13.87 -6.73 4.70
N ARG A 61 -12.85 -6.07 4.14
CA ARG A 61 -12.87 -4.65 3.79
C ARG A 61 -13.04 -4.40 2.29
N ARG A 62 -13.56 -5.38 1.55
CA ARG A 62 -13.69 -5.36 0.09
C ARG A 62 -14.30 -4.05 -0.41
N ASP A 63 -15.45 -3.66 0.13
CA ASP A 63 -16.21 -2.51 -0.38
C ASP A 63 -15.46 -1.18 -0.19
N ARG A 64 -14.74 -1.04 0.93
CA ARG A 64 -13.88 0.11 1.18
C ARG A 64 -12.76 0.20 0.14
N TYR A 65 -12.09 -0.91 -0.15
CA TYR A 65 -10.99 -0.92 -1.12
C TYR A 65 -11.52 -0.77 -2.55
N ALA A 66 -12.65 -1.37 -2.90
CA ALA A 66 -13.30 -1.19 -4.20
C ALA A 66 -13.66 0.28 -4.44
N LEU A 67 -14.29 0.94 -3.46
CA LEU A 67 -14.61 2.35 -3.53
C LEU A 67 -13.35 3.19 -3.68
N LEU A 68 -12.31 2.95 -2.87
CA LEU A 68 -11.05 3.69 -2.97
C LEU A 68 -10.51 3.66 -4.40
N ILE A 69 -10.34 2.47 -4.97
CA ILE A 69 -9.70 2.40 -6.29
C ILE A 69 -10.65 2.95 -7.37
N THR A 70 -11.96 2.79 -7.25
CA THR A 70 -12.94 3.43 -8.15
C THR A 70 -12.82 4.95 -8.12
N THR A 71 -12.77 5.55 -6.93
CA THR A 71 -12.72 7.00 -6.80
C THR A 71 -11.40 7.57 -7.30
N GLU A 72 -10.27 6.89 -7.09
CA GLU A 72 -8.95 7.40 -7.49
C GLU A 72 -8.60 7.17 -8.98
N MET A 73 -9.20 6.18 -9.65
CA MET A 73 -8.83 5.87 -11.04
C MET A 73 -9.97 5.43 -11.97
N GLY A 74 -11.22 5.43 -11.50
CA GLY A 74 -12.40 5.31 -12.35
C GLY A 74 -12.75 3.91 -12.85
N LYS A 75 -12.19 2.84 -12.26
CA LYS A 75 -12.63 1.47 -12.56
C LYS A 75 -14.10 1.26 -12.15
N PRO A 76 -14.86 0.43 -12.87
CA PRO A 76 -16.20 0.02 -12.46
C PRO A 76 -16.19 -0.91 -11.24
#